data_AF-A0A1V1P2C4-F1
#
_entry.id   AF-A0A1V1P2C4-F1
#
_cell.length_a   1.000
_cell.length_b   1.000
_cell.length_c   1.000
_cell.angle_alpha   90.00
_cell.angle_beta   90.00
_cell.angle_gamma   90.00
#
_symmetry.space_group_name_H-M   'P 1'
#
loop_
_entity.id
_entity.type
_entity.pdbx_description
1 polymer ?
#
loop_
_entity_poly.entity_id
_entity_poly.type
_entity_poly.pdbx_seq_one_letter_code
_entity_poly.pdbx_strand_id
1 'polypeptide(L)'
;MICVFLFLKDWSIIKFDDCNFYRHRIARCQETKAVDILAWSGEILYMIEAKDFRKERIKNQPRLTGGELAIEVAQKVRDTFSGIFGAYRWNNEELNDFYNMIFPKAKTKVQVILLLEKYRPQEKKCNTLRYKEVTY
;
A
#
# COMPACT_ATOMS: atom_id res chain seq x y z
N MET A 1 8.37 -14.56 7.01
CA MET A 1 6.91 -14.49 7.20
C MET A 1 6.29 -14.27 5.84
N ILE A 2 5.26 -15.05 5.50
CA ILE A 2 4.49 -14.89 4.26
C ILE A 2 3.23 -14.11 4.64
N CYS A 3 2.97 -12.97 3.97
CA CYS A 3 1.70 -12.26 4.07
C CYS A 3 0.85 -12.73 2.88
N VAL A 4 -0.33 -13.27 3.15
CA VAL A 4 -1.24 -13.77 2.11
C VAL A 4 -2.37 -12.76 1.95
N PHE A 5 -2.55 -12.26 0.73
CA PHE A 5 -3.68 -11.43 0.35
C PHE A 5 -4.70 -12.28 -0.40
N LEU A 6 -5.95 -12.21 0.03
CA LEU A 6 -7.06 -12.90 -0.63
C LEU A 6 -7.98 -11.84 -1.25
N PHE A 7 -8.28 -12.05 -2.52
CA PHE A 7 -9.17 -11.20 -3.30
C PHE A 7 -10.28 -12.07 -3.89
N LEU A 8 -11.40 -11.45 -4.26
CA LEU A 8 -12.47 -12.14 -4.95
C LEU A 8 -12.01 -12.53 -6.38
N LYS A 9 -12.59 -13.61 -6.91
CA LYS A 9 -12.15 -14.22 -8.18
C LYS A 9 -12.32 -13.31 -9.39
N ASP A 10 -13.27 -12.39 -9.33
CA ASP A 10 -13.65 -11.44 -10.36
C ASP A 10 -12.81 -10.16 -10.35
N TRP A 11 -11.88 -10.01 -9.40
CA TRP A 11 -11.00 -8.85 -9.33
C TRP A 11 -9.82 -9.00 -10.29
N SER A 12 -9.47 -7.92 -10.99
CA SER A 12 -8.19 -7.84 -11.71
C SER A 12 -7.10 -7.47 -10.72
N ILE A 13 -6.08 -8.32 -10.55
CA ILE A 13 -5.04 -8.16 -9.55
C ILE A 13 -3.67 -8.34 -10.20
N ILE A 14 -2.72 -7.46 -9.86
CA ILE A 14 -1.33 -7.61 -10.28
C ILE A 14 -0.39 -7.13 -9.18
N LYS A 15 0.71 -7.85 -9.01
CA LYS A 15 1.86 -7.37 -8.23
C LYS A 15 2.63 -6.36 -9.09
N PHE A 16 2.35 -5.07 -8.90
CA PHE A 16 2.75 -4.02 -9.83
C PHE A 16 4.25 -3.72 -9.79
N ASP A 17 4.86 -3.71 -8.61
CA ASP A 17 6.31 -3.53 -8.44
C ASP A 17 7.16 -4.66 -9.05
N ASP A 18 6.49 -5.71 -9.53
CA ASP A 18 7.11 -6.95 -9.99
C ASP A 18 6.55 -7.45 -11.33
N CYS A 19 5.68 -6.67 -11.98
CA CYS A 19 5.14 -7.02 -13.29
C CYS A 19 6.15 -6.74 -14.42
N ASN A 20 5.93 -7.34 -15.58
CA ASN A 20 6.88 -7.22 -16.70
C ASN A 20 7.02 -5.78 -17.17
N PHE A 21 5.90 -5.05 -17.29
CA PHE A 21 5.91 -3.67 -17.72
C PHE A 21 6.69 -2.77 -16.75
N TYR A 22 6.48 -2.93 -15.44
CA TYR A 22 7.22 -2.16 -14.44
C TYR A 22 8.72 -2.45 -14.50
N ARG A 23 9.13 -3.72 -14.41
CA ARG A 23 10.56 -4.09 -14.36
C ARG A 23 11.34 -3.64 -15.60
N HIS A 24 10.74 -3.72 -16.79
CA HIS A 24 11.46 -3.46 -18.05
C HIS A 24 11.31 -2.02 -18.57
N ARG A 25 10.29 -1.27 -18.09
CA ARG A 25 10.01 0.09 -18.56
C ARG A 25 10.13 1.08 -17.43
N ILE A 26 9.29 0.96 -16.40
CA ILE A 26 9.15 1.98 -15.35
C ILE A 26 10.37 2.01 -14.44
N ALA A 27 10.87 0.87 -13.99
CA ALA A 27 12.02 0.75 -13.09
C ALA A 27 13.34 1.34 -13.65
N ARG A 28 13.37 1.71 -14.95
CA ARG A 28 14.48 2.41 -15.58
C ARG A 28 14.47 3.92 -15.31
N CYS A 29 13.34 4.48 -14.89
CA CYS A 29 13.24 5.86 -14.45
C CYS A 29 13.90 6.02 -13.08
N GLN A 30 14.83 6.97 -12.97
CA GLN A 30 15.54 7.23 -11.72
C GLN A 30 14.56 7.57 -10.59
N GLU A 31 14.83 7.00 -9.41
CA GLU A 31 14.07 7.22 -8.17
C GLU A 31 12.57 6.87 -8.22
N THR A 32 12.11 6.18 -9.27
CA THR A 32 10.72 5.73 -9.33
C THR A 32 10.45 4.75 -8.21
N LYS A 33 9.24 4.82 -7.65
CA LYS A 33 8.74 3.80 -6.73
C LYS A 33 7.42 3.22 -7.26
N ALA A 34 7.01 2.12 -6.66
CA ALA A 34 5.75 1.45 -6.97
C ALA A 34 5.11 0.97 -5.67
N VAL A 35 3.77 0.94 -5.68
CA VAL A 35 3.01 0.13 -4.73
C VAL A 35 3.19 -1.35 -5.08
N ASP A 36 3.12 -2.22 -4.08
CA ASP A 36 3.30 -3.65 -4.30
C ASP A 36 2.19 -4.24 -5.17
N ILE A 37 0.92 -3.88 -4.91
CA ILE A 37 -0.24 -4.52 -5.56
C ILE A 37 -1.21 -3.46 -6.10
N LEU A 38 -1.68 -3.68 -7.32
CA LEU A 38 -2.89 -3.08 -7.85
C LEU A 38 -4.01 -4.12 -7.84
N ALA A 39 -5.18 -3.71 -7.37
CA ALA A 39 -6.37 -4.55 -7.39
C ALA A 39 -7.59 -3.73 -7.81
N TRP A 40 -8.32 -4.19 -8.81
CA TRP A 40 -9.53 -3.55 -9.33
C TRP A 40 -10.75 -4.39 -9.01
N SER A 41 -11.73 -3.79 -8.32
CA SER A 41 -12.94 -4.48 -7.88
C SER A 41 -14.12 -4.41 -8.86
N GLY A 42 -13.95 -3.78 -10.02
CA GLY A 42 -15.08 -3.35 -10.87
C GLY A 42 -15.55 -1.92 -10.60
N GLU A 43 -15.21 -1.35 -9.44
CA GLU A 43 -15.63 0.01 -9.04
C GLU A 43 -14.52 0.83 -8.39
N ILE A 44 -13.67 0.20 -7.56
CA ILE A 44 -12.61 0.85 -6.82
C ILE A 44 -11.26 0.29 -7.25
N LEU A 45 -10.33 1.19 -7.55
CA LEU A 45 -8.92 0.85 -7.73
C LEU A 45 -8.22 0.91 -6.37
N TYR A 46 -7.78 -0.24 -5.90
CA TYR A 46 -6.96 -0.38 -4.71
C TYR A 46 -5.49 -0.34 -5.09
N MET A 47 -4.75 0.57 -4.44
CA MET A 47 -3.30 0.65 -4.48
C MET A 47 -2.78 0.24 -3.11
N ILE A 48 -2.15 -0.93 -3.04
CA ILE A 48 -1.82 -1.58 -1.77
C ILE A 48 -0.31 -1.63 -1.61
N GLU A 49 0.17 -1.12 -0.48
CA GLU A 49 1.55 -1.19 -0.03
C GLU A 49 1.61 -1.95 1.30
N ALA A 50 2.44 -2.98 1.38
CA ALA A 50 2.63 -3.80 2.57
C ALA A 50 4.05 -3.63 3.12
N LYS A 51 4.16 -3.21 4.39
CA LYS A 51 5.44 -2.93 5.02
C LYS A 51 5.56 -3.60 6.39
N ASP A 52 6.58 -4.46 6.52
CA ASP A 52 6.93 -5.13 7.78
C ASP A 52 7.92 -4.28 8.58
N PHE A 53 7.44 -3.67 9.65
CA PHE A 53 8.20 -2.81 10.55
C PHE A 53 8.76 -3.55 11.79
N ARG A 54 8.60 -4.87 11.89
CA ARG A 54 9.03 -5.63 13.09
C ARG A 54 10.56 -5.73 13.22
N LYS A 55 11.29 -5.76 12.10
CA LYS A 55 12.73 -6.06 12.07
C LYS A 55 13.64 -4.87 12.42
N GLU A 56 13.16 -3.63 12.32
CA GLU A 56 13.98 -2.43 12.53
C GLU A 56 13.26 -1.36 13.37
N ARG A 57 12.80 -1.74 14.57
CA ARG A 57 11.93 -0.91 15.43
C ARG A 57 12.53 0.46 15.80
N ILE A 58 13.85 0.52 16.01
CA ILE A 58 14.57 1.74 16.44
C ILE A 58 14.80 2.67 15.24
N LYS A 59 15.20 2.14 14.08
CA LYS A 59 15.48 2.91 12.87
C LYS A 59 14.22 3.46 12.19
N ASN A 60 13.09 2.77 12.36
CA ASN A 60 11.83 3.13 11.72
C ASN A 60 10.90 3.98 12.60
N GLN A 61 11.20 4.16 13.89
CA GLN A 61 10.39 4.98 14.79
C GLN A 61 10.23 6.43 14.30
N PRO A 62 11.31 7.12 13.85
CA PRO A 62 11.21 8.47 13.29
C PRO A 62 10.35 8.53 12.02
N ARG A 63 10.48 7.53 11.13
CA ARG A 63 9.73 7.45 9.85
C ARG A 63 8.22 7.34 10.06
N LEU A 64 7.80 6.68 11.15
CA LEU A 64 6.41 6.50 11.51
C LEU A 64 5.77 7.77 12.10
N THR A 65 6.55 8.61 12.79
CA THR A 65 6.06 9.80 13.49
C THR A 65 6.31 11.12 12.74
N GLY A 66 7.24 11.12 11.79
CA GLY A 66 7.71 12.32 11.08
C GLY A 66 7.07 12.58 9.70
N GLY A 67 6.04 11.83 9.31
CA GLY A 67 5.37 12.00 8.00
C GLY A 67 6.14 11.45 6.79
N GLU A 68 7.40 11.05 6.95
CA GLU A 68 8.24 10.48 5.89
C GLU A 68 7.61 9.24 5.24
N LEU A 69 6.93 8.39 6.03
CA LEU A 69 6.20 7.25 5.51
C LEU A 69 5.04 7.67 4.59
N ALA A 70 4.32 8.74 4.93
CA ALA A 70 3.24 9.25 4.10
C ALA A 70 3.78 9.84 2.79
N ILE A 71 4.91 10.56 2.83
CA ILE A 71 5.61 11.06 1.65
C ILE A 71 6.07 9.91 0.75
N GLU A 72 6.66 8.87 1.33
CA GLU A 72 7.12 7.68 0.60
C GLU A 72 5.95 6.96 -0.09
N VAL A 73 4.83 6.79 0.60
CA VAL A 73 3.62 6.17 0.03
C VAL A 73 2.99 7.07 -1.04
N ALA A 74 2.94 8.38 -0.82
CA ALA A 74 2.44 9.32 -1.83
C ALA A 74 3.29 9.29 -3.11
N GLN A 75 4.61 9.19 -2.97
CA GLN A 75 5.52 8.99 -4.12
C GLN A 75 5.20 7.68 -4.83
N LYS A 76 5.10 6.56 -4.11
CA LYS A 76 4.73 5.26 -4.69
C LYS A 76 3.41 5.31 -5.46
N VAL A 77 2.39 5.94 -4.89
CA VAL A 77 1.08 6.13 -5.54
C VAL A 77 1.21 6.95 -6.82
N ARG A 78 1.85 8.12 -6.75
CA ARG A 78 2.05 9.01 -7.90
C ARG A 78 2.79 8.30 -9.03
N ASP A 79 3.91 7.67 -8.72
CA ASP A 79 4.78 7.01 -9.69
C ASP A 79 4.08 5.77 -10.29
N THR A 80 3.26 5.07 -9.50
CA THR A 80 2.38 3.98 -9.99
C THR A 80 1.36 4.51 -10.99
N PHE A 81 0.70 5.65 -10.72
CA PHE A 81 -0.19 6.28 -11.70
C PHE A 81 0.53 6.64 -13.00
N SER A 82 1.74 7.22 -12.90
CA SER A 82 2.57 7.49 -14.07
C SER A 82 2.91 6.21 -14.83
N GLY A 83 3.17 5.10 -14.12
CA GLY A 83 3.38 3.79 -14.72
C GLY A 83 2.16 3.26 -15.47
N ILE A 84 0.97 3.35 -14.87
CA ILE A 84 -0.29 2.94 -15.53
C ILE A 84 -0.57 3.82 -16.76
N PHE A 85 -0.31 5.13 -16.67
CA PHE A 85 -0.44 6.03 -17.81
C PHE A 85 0.56 5.69 -18.91
N GLY A 86 1.80 5.34 -18.56
CA GLY A 86 2.76 4.77 -19.49
C GLY A 86 2.17 3.55 -20.19
N ALA A 87 1.69 2.56 -19.43
CA ALA A 87 1.11 1.34 -19.98
C ALA A 87 -0.02 1.61 -20.99
N TYR A 88 -0.88 2.58 -20.70
CA TYR A 88 -1.89 3.07 -21.64
C TYR A 88 -1.28 3.61 -22.93
N ARG A 89 -0.26 4.46 -22.84
CA ARG A 89 0.44 5.03 -24.01
C ARG A 89 1.12 3.98 -24.89
N TRP A 90 1.58 2.89 -24.28
CA TRP A 90 2.21 1.76 -24.99
C TRP A 90 1.23 0.64 -25.37
N ASN A 91 -0.07 0.77 -25.06
CA ASN A 91 -1.08 -0.26 -25.26
C ASN A 91 -0.65 -1.63 -24.69
N ASN A 92 -0.15 -1.62 -23.45
CA ASN A 92 0.39 -2.81 -22.80
C ASN A 92 -0.72 -3.72 -22.25
N GLU A 93 -0.83 -4.94 -22.78
CA GLU A 93 -1.91 -5.87 -22.43
C GLU A 93 -1.92 -6.29 -20.95
N GLU A 94 -0.77 -6.39 -20.30
CA GLU A 94 -0.64 -6.79 -18.89
C GLU A 94 -1.36 -5.82 -17.92
N LEU A 95 -1.50 -4.56 -18.32
CA LEU A 95 -2.13 -3.52 -17.49
C LEU A 95 -3.46 -2.98 -18.07
N ASN A 96 -4.02 -3.68 -19.07
CA ASN A 96 -5.22 -3.27 -19.80
C ASN A 96 -6.42 -3.01 -18.90
N ASP A 97 -6.67 -3.93 -17.96
CA ASP A 97 -7.75 -3.82 -16.97
C ASP A 97 -7.62 -2.59 -16.08
N PHE A 98 -6.40 -2.13 -15.81
CA PHE A 98 -6.19 -0.99 -14.92
C PHE A 98 -6.34 0.33 -15.66
N TYR A 99 -5.69 0.51 -16.81
CA TYR A 99 -5.76 1.79 -17.50
C TYR A 99 -7.12 2.05 -18.15
N ASN A 100 -7.83 1.02 -18.62
CA ASN A 100 -9.17 1.16 -19.19
C ASN A 100 -10.22 1.56 -18.15
N MET A 101 -9.90 1.37 -16.87
CA MET A 101 -10.78 1.77 -15.77
C MET A 101 -10.45 3.17 -15.29
N ILE A 102 -9.19 3.62 -15.36
CA ILE A 102 -8.78 4.94 -14.86
C ILE A 102 -9.06 6.06 -15.87
N PHE A 103 -8.62 5.92 -17.13
CA PHE A 103 -8.60 7.06 -18.06
C PHE A 103 -9.91 7.33 -18.80
N PRO A 104 -10.72 6.32 -19.18
CA PRO A 104 -12.02 6.54 -19.81
C PRO A 104 -13.13 6.96 -18.82
N LYS A 105 -13.02 6.59 -17.54
CA LYS A 105 -14.06 6.83 -16.54
C LYS A 105 -13.65 7.98 -15.62
N ALA A 106 -14.24 9.17 -15.83
CA ALA A 106 -13.96 10.40 -15.06
C ALA A 106 -14.28 10.33 -13.54
N LYS A 107 -14.71 9.18 -13.01
CA LYS A 107 -15.17 9.00 -11.62
C LYS A 107 -14.57 7.79 -10.91
N THR A 108 -13.52 7.17 -11.44
CA THR A 108 -12.92 5.99 -10.81
C THR A 108 -12.43 6.32 -9.41
N LYS A 109 -12.99 5.63 -8.41
CA LYS A 109 -12.60 5.82 -7.02
C LYS A 109 -11.29 5.08 -6.79
N VAL A 110 -10.34 5.78 -6.19
CA VAL A 110 -9.02 5.23 -5.87
C VAL A 110 -8.88 5.16 -4.36
N GLN A 111 -8.47 4.00 -3.86
CA GLN A 111 -8.23 3.78 -2.44
C GLN A 111 -6.80 3.30 -2.22
N VAL A 112 -6.03 4.06 -1.45
CA VAL A 112 -4.67 3.71 -1.07
C VAL A 112 -4.72 2.99 0.27
N ILE A 113 -4.19 1.77 0.33
CA ILE A 113 -4.11 0.96 1.53
C ILE A 113 -2.64 0.76 1.90
N LEU A 114 -2.28 1.21 3.10
CA LEU A 114 -0.98 0.94 3.69
C LEU A 114 -1.15 -0.10 4.80
N LEU A 115 -0.64 -1.31 4.55
CA LEU A 115 -0.67 -2.41 5.50
C LEU A 115 0.64 -2.42 6.29
N LEU A 116 0.54 -2.03 7.56
CA LEU A 116 1.68 -1.94 8.46
C LEU A 116 1.67 -3.08 9.46
N GLU A 117 2.66 -3.95 9.36
CA GLU A 117 2.90 -4.92 10.42
C GLU A 117 3.92 -4.37 11.42
N LYS A 118 3.50 -4.15 12.66
CA LYS A 118 4.37 -3.66 13.73
C LYS A 118 4.20 -4.49 15.00
N TYR A 119 5.27 -4.60 15.78
CA TYR A 119 5.15 -5.11 17.14
C TYR A 119 4.37 -4.10 17.97
N ARG A 120 3.20 -4.49 18.51
CA ARG A 120 2.48 -3.69 19.49
C ARG A 120 3.09 -4.02 20.86
N PRO A 121 3.76 -3.08 21.55
CA PRO A 121 4.14 -3.34 22.93
C PRO A 121 2.88 -3.69 23.72
N GLN A 122 2.92 -4.73 24.56
CA GLN A 122 1.81 -5.05 25.45
C GLN A 122 1.47 -3.79 26.24
N GLU A 123 0.18 -3.43 26.30
CA GLU A 123 -0.28 -2.36 27.19
C GLU A 123 0.27 -2.65 28.58
N LYS A 124 1.01 -1.69 29.16
CA LYS A 124 1.39 -1.79 30.57
C LYS A 124 0.07 -1.93 31.33
N LYS A 125 -0.19 -3.08 31.94
CA LYS A 125 -1.23 -3.18 32.97
C LYS A 125 -0.95 -2.05 33.96
N CYS A 126 -1.87 -1.10 34.06
CA CYS A 126 -1.78 -0.04 35.03
C CYS A 126 -1.81 -0.70 36.41
N ASN A 127 -0.67 -0.78 37.07
CA ASN A 127 -0.60 -1.32 38.42
C ASN A 127 -1.34 -0.37 39.36
N THR A 128 -2.48 -0.86 39.85
CA THR A 128 -3.08 -0.54 41.16
C THR A 128 -3.77 0.82 41.30
N LEU A 129 -5.06 0.91 40.94
CA LEU A 129 -6.00 1.71 41.72
C LEU A 129 -6.36 0.91 42.98
N ARG A 130 -5.77 1.25 44.13
CA ARG A 130 -6.25 0.76 45.42
C ARG A 130 -7.59 1.43 45.71
N TYR A 131 -8.70 0.73 45.49
CA TYR A 131 -9.94 1.09 46.17
C TYR A 131 -9.75 0.78 47.65
N LYS A 132 -9.78 1.81 48.50
CA LYS A 132 -10.00 1.63 49.94
C LYS A 132 -11.50 1.41 50.11
N GLU A 133 -11.91 0.19 50.44
CA GLU A 133 -13.23 -0.04 51.01
C GLU A 133 -13.27 0.68 52.37
N VAL A 134 -14.19 1.65 52.49
CA VAL A 134 -14.55 2.26 53.77
C VAL A 134 -15.74 1.45 54.28
N THR A 135 -15.50 0.65 55.31
CA THR A 135 -16.56 -0.07 56.03
C THR A 135 -17.19 0.89 57.04
N TYR A 136 -18.52 1.03 57.02
CA TYR A 136 -19.31 1.70 58.06
C TYR A 136 -19.62 0.73 59.20
#